data_AF-A0A4P7W1N4-F1
#
_entry.id   AF-A0A4P7W1N4-F1
#
_cell.length_a   1.000
_cell.length_b   1.000
_cell.length_c   1.000
_cell.angle_alpha   90.00
_cell.angle_beta   90.00
_cell.angle_gamma   90.00
#
_symmetry.space_group_name_H-M   'P 1'
#
loop_
_entity.id
_entity.type
_entity.pdbx_description
1 polymer ?
#
loop_
_entity_poly.entity_id
_entity_poly.type
_entity_poly.pdbx_seq_one_letter_code
_entity_poly.pdbx_strand_id
1 'polypeptide(L)'
;MKAEKDRLPAYRYSTKYTSMIYPLIGYTIKGFLWNQGESNVSNPDRYCELLEEMVAQWRSDWGDTDNSLPFYQTENPGFGWGNPDAVFAAMVREQQNIAVKVIPNCGITCTNDLAYTYETDVIHGTRKREIGERMAWQVAERQYGLKGMPWRSPEYSSMIKCDDGSVRIRFDNAEYGLTPNIGNVEGFEVADVDGKFHKADAVVDWNTPEVIVSCPDKISDIKHVRYCFKNFSCGNLKNSFGMPAVPFRTDKFKE
;
A
#
# COMPACT_ATOMS: atom_id res chain seq x y z
N MET A 1 -20.09 8.78 42.65
CA MET A 1 -19.53 9.95 41.94
C MET A 1 -20.09 9.96 40.54
N LYS A 2 -20.97 10.92 40.22
CA LYS A 2 -21.42 11.17 38.84
C LYS A 2 -20.23 11.79 38.10
N ALA A 3 -19.63 11.05 37.17
CA ALA A 3 -18.71 11.67 36.23
C ALA A 3 -19.52 12.63 35.36
N GLU A 4 -19.20 13.92 35.44
CA GLU A 4 -19.78 14.96 34.60
C GLU A 4 -19.68 14.57 33.13
N LYS A 5 -20.84 14.69 32.46
CA LYS A 5 -21.07 14.31 31.08
C LYS A 5 -20.74 15.45 30.10
N ASP A 6 -19.95 16.44 30.54
CA ASP A 6 -19.45 17.53 29.69
C ASP A 6 -18.13 17.12 29.03
N ARG A 7 -18.15 15.96 28.35
CA ARG A 7 -17.02 15.51 27.55
C ARG A 7 -17.12 16.13 26.17
N LEU A 8 -16.33 17.19 25.99
CA LEU A 8 -15.97 17.90 24.76
C LEU A 8 -15.90 16.96 23.53
N PRO A 9 -16.11 17.49 22.30
CA PRO A 9 -16.02 16.73 21.04
C PRO A 9 -14.77 15.84 20.92
N ALA A 10 -13.66 16.23 21.57
CA ALA A 10 -12.41 15.48 21.68
C ALA A 10 -12.56 14.06 22.23
N TYR A 11 -13.56 13.78 23.07
CA TYR A 11 -13.69 12.48 23.72
C TYR A 11 -14.00 11.36 22.73
N ARG A 12 -14.79 11.61 21.68
CA ARG A 12 -15.11 10.58 20.68
C ARG A 12 -13.88 10.17 19.85
N TYR A 13 -13.02 11.13 19.52
CA TYR A 13 -11.85 10.90 18.66
C TYR A 13 -10.71 10.17 19.40
N SER A 14 -10.55 10.38 20.71
CA SER A 14 -9.53 9.68 21.51
C SER A 14 -10.04 8.43 22.24
N THR A 15 -11.35 8.13 22.20
CA THR A 15 -11.94 7.02 22.98
C THR A 15 -11.19 5.70 22.75
N LYS A 16 -10.87 5.36 21.50
CA LYS A 16 -10.18 4.10 21.18
C LYS A 16 -8.79 4.05 21.80
N TYR A 17 -8.01 5.12 21.65
CA TYR A 17 -6.71 5.21 22.29
C TYR A 17 -6.81 5.10 23.82
N THR A 18 -7.64 5.93 24.46
CA THR A 18 -7.75 5.97 25.94
C THR A 18 -8.31 4.68 26.54
N SER A 19 -9.21 3.99 25.85
CA SER A 19 -9.85 2.77 26.37
C SER A 19 -9.13 1.47 26.00
N MET A 20 -8.39 1.44 24.89
CA MET A 20 -7.79 0.20 24.37
C MET A 20 -6.26 0.20 24.40
N ILE A 21 -5.61 1.35 24.15
CA ILE A 21 -4.15 1.44 24.05
C ILE A 21 -3.53 1.93 25.36
N TYR A 22 -4.04 3.04 25.90
CA TYR A 22 -3.50 3.67 27.10
C TYR A 22 -3.38 2.72 28.31
N PRO A 23 -4.35 1.81 28.59
CA PRO A 23 -4.23 0.86 29.70
C PRO A 23 -3.13 -0.19 29.54
N LEU A 24 -2.56 -0.35 28.34
CA LEU A 24 -1.47 -1.28 28.04
C LEU A 24 -0.08 -0.64 28.22
N ILE A 25 -0.01 0.67 28.43
CA ILE A 25 1.26 1.37 28.69
C ILE A 25 1.88 0.80 29.99
N GLY A 26 3.17 0.50 29.93
CA GLY A 26 3.92 -0.15 31.01
C GLY A 26 4.12 -1.65 30.82
N TYR A 27 3.41 -2.29 29.88
CA TYR A 27 3.77 -3.63 29.42
C TYR A 27 4.94 -3.57 28.43
N THR A 28 5.85 -4.53 28.53
CA THR A 28 6.91 -4.71 27.53
C THR A 28 6.31 -5.15 26.20
N ILE A 29 6.56 -4.38 25.15
CA ILE A 29 6.16 -4.72 23.78
C ILE A 29 7.39 -4.89 22.87
N LYS A 30 7.17 -5.45 21.69
CA LYS A 30 8.18 -5.57 20.62
C LYS A 30 7.86 -4.71 19.39
N GLY A 31 6.84 -3.86 19.48
CA GLY A 31 6.38 -3.00 18.40
C GLY A 31 4.88 -3.08 18.22
N PHE A 32 4.41 -2.54 17.09
CA PHE A 32 3.00 -2.35 16.78
C PHE A 32 2.65 -2.96 15.42
N LEU A 33 1.50 -3.64 15.36
CA LEU A 33 0.88 -4.07 14.11
C LEU A 33 -0.41 -3.27 13.91
N TRP A 34 -0.57 -2.66 12.74
CA TRP A 34 -1.65 -1.74 12.44
C TRP A 34 -2.40 -2.12 11.16
N ASN A 35 -3.72 -2.27 11.25
CA ASN A 35 -4.56 -2.50 10.09
C ASN A 35 -5.77 -1.58 10.19
N GLN A 36 -5.72 -0.48 9.43
CA GLN A 36 -6.75 0.54 9.37
C GLN A 36 -6.52 1.38 8.10
N GLY A 37 -7.59 1.97 7.60
CA GLY A 37 -7.56 3.00 6.56
C GLY A 37 -8.90 3.19 5.87
N GLU A 38 -9.81 2.23 6.01
CA GLU A 38 -11.04 2.12 5.27
C GLU A 38 -11.97 3.31 5.50
N SER A 39 -11.96 3.86 6.73
CA SER A 39 -12.76 5.04 7.08
C SER A 39 -12.10 6.37 6.72
N ASN A 40 -10.84 6.35 6.25
CA ASN A 40 -10.09 7.54 5.84
C ASN A 40 -10.22 7.83 4.34
N VAL A 41 -10.90 6.98 3.57
CA VAL A 41 -11.12 7.18 2.13
C VAL A 41 -11.83 8.49 1.79
N SER A 42 -12.59 9.07 2.72
CA SER A 42 -13.22 10.39 2.54
C SER A 42 -12.27 11.56 2.75
N ASN A 43 -11.06 11.32 3.27
CA ASN A 43 -10.03 12.32 3.52
C ASN A 43 -8.62 11.70 3.45
N PRO A 44 -8.21 11.18 2.28
CA PRO A 44 -6.95 10.46 2.14
C PRO A 44 -5.74 11.34 2.39
N ASP A 45 -5.77 12.61 1.95
CA ASP A 45 -4.60 13.52 1.93
C ASP A 45 -3.94 13.75 3.29
N ARG A 46 -4.68 13.56 4.39
CA ARG A 46 -4.17 13.73 5.75
C ARG A 46 -3.69 12.44 6.41
N TYR A 47 -3.84 11.30 5.74
CA TYR A 47 -3.58 10.00 6.37
C TYR A 47 -2.13 9.85 6.83
N CYS A 48 -1.15 10.24 6.00
CA CYS A 48 0.27 10.15 6.36
C CYS A 48 0.62 11.02 7.58
N GLU A 49 0.20 12.29 7.56
CA GLU A 49 0.42 13.24 8.67
C GLU A 49 -0.14 12.68 9.98
N LEU A 50 -1.40 12.24 9.97
CA LEU A 50 -2.07 11.72 11.17
C LEU A 50 -1.45 10.40 11.65
N LEU A 51 -1.01 9.54 10.73
CA LEU A 51 -0.36 8.28 11.09
C LEU A 51 1.02 8.55 11.73
N GLU A 52 1.80 9.49 11.18
CA GLU A 52 3.09 9.89 11.73
C GLU A 52 2.94 10.42 13.17
N GLU A 53 2.00 11.34 13.40
CA GLU A 53 1.70 11.86 14.74
C GLU A 53 1.27 10.76 15.71
N MET A 54 0.41 9.83 15.26
CA MET A 54 -0.06 8.72 16.08
C MET A 54 1.11 7.80 16.48
N VAL A 55 1.98 7.44 15.54
CA VAL A 55 3.13 6.56 15.81
C VAL A 55 4.12 7.24 16.75
N ALA A 56 4.41 8.52 16.54
CA ALA A 56 5.27 9.29 17.43
C ALA A 56 4.71 9.33 18.86
N GLN A 57 3.41 9.58 19.02
CA GLN A 57 2.76 9.56 20.32
C GLN A 57 2.87 8.19 20.99
N TRP A 58 2.54 7.10 20.27
CA TRP A 58 2.57 5.75 20.84
C TRP A 58 3.98 5.32 21.26
N ARG A 59 5.01 5.69 20.48
CA ARG A 59 6.40 5.45 20.87
C ARG A 59 6.77 6.24 22.11
N SER A 60 6.40 7.51 22.17
CA SER A 60 6.64 8.36 23.34
C SER A 60 5.97 7.79 24.60
N ASP A 61 4.75 7.27 24.47
CA ASP A 61 4.02 6.65 25.59
C ASP A 61 4.76 5.42 26.15
N TRP A 62 5.49 4.70 25.31
CA TRP A 62 6.35 3.57 25.69
C TRP A 62 7.80 3.96 26.02
N GLY A 63 8.12 5.26 26.04
CA GLY A 63 9.48 5.74 26.31
C GLY A 63 10.49 5.43 25.21
N ASP A 64 10.03 5.13 24.00
CA ASP A 64 10.87 4.83 22.83
C ASP A 64 11.40 6.13 22.19
N THR A 65 12.43 6.71 22.79
CA THR A 65 12.99 8.00 22.36
C THR A 65 13.89 7.92 21.12
N ASP A 66 14.34 6.72 20.74
CA ASP A 66 15.22 6.49 19.58
C ASP A 66 14.48 5.90 18.37
N ASN A 67 13.15 5.77 18.44
CA ASN A 67 12.29 5.15 17.43
C ASN A 67 12.67 3.69 17.10
N SER A 68 13.18 2.95 18.09
CA SER A 68 13.58 1.56 17.94
C SER A 68 12.40 0.60 17.87
N LEU A 69 11.23 0.93 18.43
CA LEU A 69 10.06 0.08 18.35
C LEU A 69 9.49 0.07 16.92
N PRO A 70 9.40 -1.09 16.25
CA PRO A 70 8.88 -1.15 14.89
C PRO A 70 7.38 -0.85 14.86
N PHE A 71 6.96 -0.21 13.77
CA PHE A 71 5.55 0.00 13.44
C PHE A 71 5.27 -0.60 12.06
N TYR A 72 4.49 -1.68 11.99
CA TYR A 72 4.17 -2.34 10.73
C TYR A 72 2.69 -2.27 10.44
N GLN A 73 2.35 -1.75 9.27
CA GLN A 73 0.98 -1.63 8.80
C GLN A 73 0.64 -2.61 7.67
N THR A 74 -0.63 -2.81 7.42
CA THR A 74 -1.13 -3.45 6.19
C THR A 74 -1.73 -2.43 5.25
N GLU A 75 -1.60 -2.65 3.95
CA GLU A 75 -2.34 -1.85 2.98
C GLU A 75 -3.85 -1.90 3.22
N ASN A 76 -4.49 -0.76 3.04
CA ASN A 76 -5.94 -0.63 3.03
C ASN A 76 -6.54 -1.61 2.00
N PRO A 77 -7.57 -2.40 2.35
CA PRO A 77 -8.11 -3.40 1.44
C PRO A 77 -8.73 -2.76 0.20
N GLY A 78 -8.72 -3.50 -0.90
CA GLY A 78 -9.56 -3.18 -2.05
C GLY A 78 -11.03 -3.35 -1.69
N PHE A 79 -11.84 -2.33 -1.95
CA PHE A 79 -13.31 -2.38 -1.81
C PHE A 79 -13.91 -1.35 -2.76
N GLY A 80 -15.12 -1.58 -3.26
CA GLY A 80 -15.68 -0.81 -4.37
C GLY A 80 -16.24 0.55 -3.99
N TRP A 81 -16.81 0.70 -2.79
CA TRP A 81 -17.57 1.91 -2.38
C TRP A 81 -18.57 2.39 -3.47
N GLY A 82 -19.22 1.46 -4.17
CA GLY A 82 -20.15 1.75 -5.26
C GLY A 82 -19.50 2.20 -6.59
N ASN A 83 -18.20 2.50 -6.61
CA ASN A 83 -17.44 2.75 -7.82
C ASN A 83 -16.02 2.15 -7.69
N PRO A 84 -15.80 0.89 -8.13
CA PRO A 84 -14.51 0.22 -8.01
C PRO A 84 -13.40 0.91 -8.82
N ASP A 85 -13.75 1.69 -9.84
CA ASP A 85 -12.80 2.42 -10.70
C ASP A 85 -12.40 3.79 -10.16
N ALA A 86 -13.09 4.33 -9.15
CA ALA A 86 -12.63 5.54 -8.46
C ALA A 86 -11.31 5.28 -7.71
N VAL A 87 -10.63 6.33 -7.24
CA VAL A 87 -9.23 6.22 -6.78
C VAL A 87 -9.00 6.53 -5.30
N PHE A 88 -10.03 6.92 -4.54
CA PHE A 88 -9.85 7.40 -3.17
C PHE A 88 -9.25 6.35 -2.22
N ALA A 89 -9.53 5.06 -2.40
CA ALA A 89 -8.88 4.01 -1.63
C ALA A 89 -7.42 3.78 -2.07
N ALA A 90 -7.12 3.98 -3.36
CA ALA A 90 -5.73 4.00 -3.84
C ALA A 90 -4.95 5.19 -3.27
N MET A 91 -5.59 6.35 -3.10
CA MET A 91 -4.97 7.51 -2.45
C MET A 91 -4.64 7.23 -0.98
N VAL A 92 -5.49 6.51 -0.23
CA VAL A 92 -5.13 6.06 1.13
C VAL A 92 -3.92 5.11 1.09
N ARG A 93 -3.90 4.14 0.16
CA ARG A 93 -2.75 3.22 0.00
C ARG A 93 -1.47 3.95 -0.38
N GLU A 94 -1.55 4.98 -1.22
CA GLU A 94 -0.42 5.86 -1.54
C GLU A 94 0.10 6.56 -0.28
N GLN A 95 -0.80 7.11 0.53
CA GLN A 95 -0.45 7.78 1.79
C GLN A 95 0.14 6.82 2.83
N GLN A 96 -0.36 5.59 2.90
CA GLN A 96 0.26 4.54 3.72
C GLN A 96 1.70 4.25 3.28
N ASN A 97 1.96 4.16 1.96
CA ASN A 97 3.31 3.97 1.41
C ASN A 97 4.22 5.19 1.62
N ILE A 98 3.69 6.41 1.55
CA ILE A 98 4.43 7.64 1.91
C ILE A 98 4.81 7.61 3.39
N ALA A 99 3.89 7.21 4.27
CA ALA A 99 4.14 7.12 5.70
C ALA A 99 5.32 6.19 6.05
N VAL A 100 5.48 5.07 5.32
CA VAL A 100 6.64 4.17 5.50
C VAL A 100 7.98 4.87 5.25
N LYS A 101 8.02 5.85 4.34
CA LYS A 101 9.24 6.58 3.98
C LYS A 101 9.62 7.65 5.00
N VAL A 102 8.66 8.19 5.74
CA VAL A 102 8.87 9.29 6.70
C VAL A 102 8.91 8.81 8.15
N ILE A 103 8.16 7.78 8.51
CA ILE A 103 8.13 7.22 9.87
C ILE A 103 9.34 6.29 10.06
N PRO A 104 10.26 6.56 11.01
CA PRO A 104 11.40 5.69 11.27
C PRO A 104 10.97 4.28 11.69
N ASN A 105 11.75 3.26 11.33
CA ASN A 105 11.45 1.84 11.59
C ASN A 105 10.00 1.43 11.27
N CYS A 106 9.42 2.02 10.21
CA CYS A 106 8.10 1.68 9.71
C CYS A 106 8.18 0.62 8.60
N GLY A 107 7.08 -0.09 8.35
CA GLY A 107 6.94 -1.03 7.24
C GLY A 107 5.48 -1.19 6.85
N ILE A 108 5.25 -1.61 5.61
CA ILE A 108 3.92 -1.97 5.14
C ILE A 108 3.95 -3.36 4.50
N THR A 109 2.84 -4.09 4.65
CA THR A 109 2.57 -5.35 3.95
C THR A 109 1.59 -5.08 2.80
N CYS A 110 2.03 -5.36 1.57
CA CYS A 110 1.19 -5.28 0.38
C CYS A 110 0.14 -6.40 0.39
N THR A 111 -1.12 -6.03 0.15
CA THR A 111 -2.28 -6.95 0.18
C THR A 111 -3.10 -6.89 -1.10
N ASN A 112 -2.63 -6.19 -2.13
CA ASN A 112 -3.38 -5.94 -3.38
C ASN A 112 -3.84 -7.21 -4.12
N ASP A 113 -3.10 -8.31 -3.99
CA ASP A 113 -3.46 -9.61 -4.57
C ASP A 113 -4.22 -10.51 -3.59
N LEU A 114 -4.64 -10.02 -2.42
CA LEU A 114 -5.33 -10.79 -1.37
C LEU A 114 -6.84 -10.54 -1.30
N ALA A 115 -7.46 -10.20 -2.43
CA ALA A 115 -8.91 -10.23 -2.62
C ALA A 115 -9.30 -11.13 -3.80
N TYR A 116 -10.50 -11.72 -3.75
CA TYR A 116 -11.10 -12.34 -4.92
C TYR A 116 -11.84 -11.29 -5.75
N THR A 117 -11.89 -11.44 -7.08
CA THR A 117 -12.55 -10.47 -7.97
C THR A 117 -14.05 -10.29 -7.68
N TYR A 118 -14.70 -11.29 -7.08
CA TYR A 118 -16.11 -11.21 -6.65
C TYR A 118 -16.30 -10.53 -5.26
N GLU A 119 -15.22 -10.20 -4.56
CA GLU A 119 -15.25 -9.51 -3.25
C GLU A 119 -15.25 -7.98 -3.37
N THR A 120 -15.56 -7.41 -4.56
CA THR A 120 -15.58 -5.95 -4.75
C THR A 120 -16.43 -5.22 -3.72
N ASP A 121 -17.53 -5.81 -3.28
CA ASP A 121 -18.41 -5.24 -2.25
C ASP A 121 -18.23 -5.88 -0.86
N VAL A 122 -17.09 -6.52 -0.60
CA VAL A 122 -16.74 -7.15 0.68
C VAL A 122 -15.55 -6.45 1.31
N ILE A 123 -15.82 -5.41 2.10
CA ILE A 123 -14.77 -4.62 2.78
C ILE A 123 -13.93 -5.45 3.76
N HIS A 124 -14.45 -6.59 4.23
CA HIS A 124 -13.78 -7.51 5.13
C HIS A 124 -13.40 -8.83 4.45
N GLY A 125 -12.60 -8.75 3.38
CA GLY A 125 -12.18 -9.91 2.57
C GLY A 125 -11.64 -11.10 3.36
N THR A 126 -11.77 -12.30 2.79
CA THR A 126 -11.62 -13.57 3.52
C THR A 126 -10.18 -14.06 3.68
N ARG A 127 -9.23 -13.61 2.85
CA ARG A 127 -7.81 -14.04 2.88
C ARG A 127 -6.98 -13.40 4.00
N LYS A 128 -7.51 -13.45 5.23
CA LYS A 128 -6.89 -12.84 6.41
C LYS A 128 -5.65 -13.59 6.90
N ARG A 129 -5.59 -14.90 6.64
CA ARG A 129 -4.46 -15.74 7.03
C ARG A 129 -3.19 -15.30 6.31
N GLU A 130 -3.28 -15.11 5.00
CA GLU A 130 -2.17 -14.71 4.14
C GLU A 130 -1.67 -13.29 4.48
N ILE A 131 -2.58 -12.39 4.87
CA ILE A 131 -2.19 -11.07 5.41
C ILE A 131 -1.34 -11.24 6.67
N GLY A 132 -1.80 -12.05 7.63
CA GLY A 132 -1.07 -12.30 8.87
C GLY A 132 0.28 -12.99 8.65
N GLU A 133 0.35 -13.95 7.72
CA GLU A 133 1.59 -14.63 7.33
C GLU A 133 2.61 -13.65 6.74
N ARG A 134 2.19 -12.76 5.83
CA ARG A 134 3.08 -11.73 5.25
C ARG A 134 3.58 -10.73 6.29
N MET A 135 2.72 -10.29 7.20
CA MET A 135 3.14 -9.44 8.33
C MET A 135 4.16 -10.18 9.22
N ALA A 136 3.93 -11.46 9.50
CA ALA A 136 4.85 -12.28 10.28
C ALA A 136 6.20 -12.45 9.58
N TRP A 137 6.24 -12.60 8.26
CA TRP A 137 7.48 -12.64 7.48
C TRP A 137 8.29 -11.34 7.58
N GLN A 138 7.62 -10.19 7.51
CA GLN A 138 8.25 -8.88 7.71
C GLN A 138 8.87 -8.77 9.11
N VAL A 139 8.11 -9.17 10.14
CA VAL A 139 8.59 -9.17 11.54
C VAL A 139 9.77 -10.14 11.71
N ALA A 140 9.65 -11.36 11.19
CA ALA A 140 10.66 -12.40 11.30
C ALA A 140 12.02 -11.94 10.75
N GLU A 141 12.04 -11.31 9.58
CA GLU A 141 13.31 -10.85 9.00
C GLU A 141 13.84 -9.57 9.65
N ARG A 142 12.99 -8.57 9.85
CA ARG A 142 13.43 -7.25 10.32
C ARG A 142 13.73 -7.21 11.82
N GLN A 143 12.93 -7.92 12.64
CA GLN A 143 13.02 -7.85 14.09
C GLN A 143 13.74 -9.05 14.71
N TYR A 144 13.64 -10.22 14.08
CA TYR A 144 14.26 -11.46 14.58
C TYR A 144 15.47 -11.92 13.74
N GLY A 145 15.79 -11.24 12.65
CA GLY A 145 16.97 -11.53 11.83
C GLY A 145 16.86 -12.83 11.01
N LEU A 146 15.66 -13.41 10.89
CA LEU A 146 15.42 -14.62 10.09
C LEU A 146 15.46 -14.26 8.60
N LYS A 147 16.61 -14.48 7.97
CA LYS A 147 16.87 -14.10 6.57
C LYS A 147 16.10 -14.95 5.58
N GLY A 148 15.74 -14.35 4.45
CA GLY A 148 15.13 -15.03 3.31
C GLY A 148 13.61 -15.12 3.40
N MET A 149 12.98 -14.33 4.26
CA MET A 149 11.53 -14.28 4.35
C MET A 149 10.99 -13.44 3.19
N PRO A 150 9.96 -13.91 2.46
CA PRO A 150 9.42 -13.19 1.32
C PRO A 150 8.49 -12.07 1.78
N TRP A 151 9.05 -10.97 2.29
CA TRP A 151 8.26 -9.86 2.81
C TRP A 151 8.29 -8.61 1.93
N ARG A 152 9.30 -8.47 1.07
CA ARG A 152 9.43 -7.33 0.16
C ARG A 152 8.62 -7.54 -1.11
N SER A 153 7.85 -6.52 -1.44
CA SER A 153 7.01 -6.44 -2.64
C SER A 153 7.74 -5.61 -3.70
N PRO A 154 7.59 -5.91 -5.01
CA PRO A 154 8.08 -5.03 -6.06
C PRO A 154 7.54 -3.61 -5.88
N GLU A 155 8.44 -2.63 -5.87
CA GLU A 155 8.09 -1.22 -5.72
C GLU A 155 8.52 -0.45 -6.96
N TYR A 156 7.65 0.42 -7.47
CA TYR A 156 7.99 1.27 -8.61
C TYR A 156 9.23 2.11 -8.31
N SER A 157 10.21 2.04 -9.22
CA SER A 157 11.50 2.72 -9.10
C SER A 157 11.63 3.84 -10.12
N SER A 158 11.44 3.53 -11.41
CA SER A 158 11.55 4.53 -12.48
C SER A 158 10.76 4.16 -13.74
N MET A 159 10.55 5.15 -14.60
CA MET A 159 9.92 5.03 -15.91
C MET A 159 10.84 5.60 -16.97
N ILE A 160 11.11 4.82 -18.02
CA ILE A 160 11.92 5.21 -19.17
C ILE A 160 11.04 5.14 -20.42
N LYS A 161 11.09 6.16 -21.26
CA LYS A 161 10.41 6.15 -22.57
C LYS A 161 11.22 5.42 -23.61
N CYS A 162 10.55 4.67 -24.46
CA CYS A 162 11.13 4.01 -25.62
C CYS A 162 10.78 4.78 -26.91
N ASP A 163 11.60 4.62 -27.94
CA ASP A 163 11.44 5.31 -29.22
C ASP A 163 10.19 4.88 -29.99
N ASP A 164 9.65 3.69 -29.67
CA ASP A 164 8.42 3.12 -30.26
C ASP A 164 7.12 3.61 -29.58
N GLY A 165 7.22 4.54 -28.63
CA GLY A 165 6.10 5.10 -27.88
C GLY A 165 5.71 4.29 -26.63
N SER A 166 6.31 3.11 -26.41
CA SER A 166 6.15 2.34 -25.17
C SER A 166 6.95 2.94 -24.00
N VAL A 167 6.71 2.46 -22.79
CA VAL A 167 7.50 2.81 -21.60
C VAL A 167 7.96 1.56 -20.86
N ARG A 168 9.18 1.61 -20.32
CA ARG A 168 9.74 0.61 -19.40
C ARG A 168 9.57 1.08 -17.97
N ILE A 169 8.87 0.29 -17.18
CA ILE A 169 8.65 0.49 -15.75
C ILE A 169 9.58 -0.42 -14.97
N ARG A 170 10.52 0.16 -14.23
CA ARG A 170 11.47 -0.57 -13.39
C ARG A 170 10.95 -0.72 -11.97
N PHE A 171 11.20 -1.88 -11.38
CA PHE A 171 10.84 -2.21 -10.01
C PHE A 171 12.07 -2.51 -9.16
N ASP A 172 12.08 -1.99 -7.93
CA ASP A 172 12.97 -2.45 -6.86
C ASP A 172 12.39 -3.71 -6.20
N ASN A 173 13.16 -4.40 -5.35
CA ASN A 173 12.75 -5.64 -4.65
C ASN A 173 12.31 -6.78 -5.59
N ALA A 174 12.92 -6.82 -6.78
CA ALA A 174 12.66 -7.79 -7.84
C ALA A 174 13.98 -8.35 -8.40
N GLU A 175 15.01 -8.52 -7.57
CA GLU A 175 16.35 -8.93 -8.00
C GLU A 175 16.37 -10.29 -8.71
N TYR A 176 15.40 -11.16 -8.38
CA TYR A 176 15.23 -12.49 -8.97
C TYR A 176 14.18 -12.53 -10.09
N GLY A 177 13.71 -11.37 -10.54
CA GLY A 177 12.75 -11.23 -11.63
C GLY A 177 11.30 -11.02 -11.18
N LEU A 178 10.47 -10.80 -12.20
CA LEU A 178 9.04 -10.55 -12.09
C LEU A 178 8.26 -11.66 -12.80
N THR A 179 7.00 -11.83 -12.41
CA THR A 179 6.05 -12.78 -12.99
C THR A 179 4.72 -12.06 -13.24
N PRO A 180 3.89 -12.50 -14.21
CA PRO A 180 3.97 -13.76 -14.95
C PRO A 180 5.09 -13.83 -16.00
N ASN A 181 5.70 -15.01 -16.16
CA ASN A 181 6.67 -15.25 -17.23
C ASN A 181 5.99 -15.27 -18.60
N ILE A 182 4.75 -15.77 -18.69
CA ILE A 182 4.02 -15.88 -19.95
C ILE A 182 2.65 -15.21 -19.78
N GLY A 183 2.26 -14.42 -20.77
CA GLY A 183 0.99 -13.70 -20.80
C GLY A 183 1.13 -12.24 -20.39
N ASN A 184 -0.02 -11.59 -20.22
CA ASN A 184 -0.08 -10.16 -19.96
C ASN A 184 -0.07 -9.86 -18.45
N VAL A 185 0.56 -8.74 -18.10
CA VAL A 185 0.43 -8.14 -16.79
C VAL A 185 -0.85 -7.32 -16.73
N GLU A 186 -1.71 -7.60 -15.76
CA GLU A 186 -2.98 -6.91 -15.57
C GLU A 186 -2.85 -5.77 -14.57
N GLY A 187 -3.63 -4.71 -14.77
CA GLY A 187 -3.75 -3.59 -13.83
C GLY A 187 -3.02 -2.31 -14.24
N PHE A 188 -2.34 -2.30 -15.40
CA PHE A 188 -1.75 -1.07 -15.95
C PHE A 188 -2.76 -0.24 -16.72
N GLU A 189 -2.72 1.07 -16.46
CA GLU A 189 -3.40 2.10 -17.23
C GLU A 189 -2.44 3.24 -17.55
N VAL A 190 -2.60 3.84 -18.72
CA VAL A 190 -1.75 4.93 -19.20
C VAL A 190 -2.57 6.11 -19.68
N ALA A 191 -2.00 7.30 -19.59
CA ALA A 191 -2.59 8.54 -20.11
C ALA A 191 -1.53 9.37 -20.86
N ASP A 192 -1.99 10.20 -21.79
CA ASP A 192 -1.17 11.24 -22.40
C ASP A 192 -1.22 12.53 -21.56
N VAL A 193 -0.96 13.69 -22.18
CA VAL A 193 -1.02 15.00 -21.52
C VAL A 193 -2.43 15.40 -21.07
N ASP A 194 -3.48 14.80 -21.65
CA ASP A 194 -4.89 15.06 -21.34
C ASP A 194 -5.33 14.45 -19.99
N GLY A 195 -4.52 13.53 -19.44
CA GLY A 195 -4.78 12.87 -18.18
C GLY A 195 -5.91 11.82 -18.22
N LYS A 196 -6.37 11.42 -19.41
CA LYS A 196 -7.40 10.39 -19.55
C LYS A 196 -6.78 9.00 -19.59
N PHE A 197 -7.04 8.22 -18.54
CA PHE A 197 -6.47 6.88 -18.41
C PHE A 197 -7.18 5.84 -19.28
N HIS A 198 -6.35 5.00 -19.92
CA HIS A 198 -6.74 3.89 -20.77
C HIS A 198 -6.01 2.62 -20.33
N LYS A 199 -6.70 1.48 -20.35
CA LYS A 199 -6.07 0.16 -20.13
C LYS A 199 -4.90 -0.02 -21.08
N ALA A 200 -3.76 -0.46 -20.54
CA ALA A 200 -2.53 -0.70 -21.27
C ALA A 200 -2.27 -2.20 -21.45
N ASP A 201 -1.56 -2.53 -22.52
CA ASP A 201 -0.89 -3.81 -22.68
C ASP A 201 0.44 -3.76 -21.93
N ALA A 202 0.75 -4.82 -21.18
CA ALA A 202 1.95 -4.87 -20.36
C ALA A 202 2.54 -6.27 -20.32
N VAL A 203 3.86 -6.38 -20.45
CA VAL A 203 4.61 -7.64 -20.44
C VAL A 203 5.89 -7.49 -19.61
N VAL A 204 6.26 -8.54 -18.88
CA VAL A 204 7.52 -8.57 -18.12
C VAL A 204 8.69 -8.74 -19.10
N ASP A 205 9.74 -7.94 -18.94
CA ASP A 205 11.05 -8.22 -19.56
C ASP A 205 11.76 -9.30 -18.73
N TRP A 206 12.13 -10.42 -19.34
CA TRP A 206 12.72 -11.54 -18.61
C TRP A 206 14.18 -11.31 -18.24
N ASN A 207 14.83 -10.31 -18.84
CA ASN A 207 16.25 -10.04 -18.61
C ASN A 207 16.48 -8.94 -17.57
N THR A 208 15.45 -8.17 -17.23
CA THR A 208 15.54 -7.02 -16.32
C THR A 208 14.34 -6.99 -15.37
N PRO A 209 14.43 -6.33 -14.20
CA PRO A 209 13.28 -6.16 -13.30
C PRO A 209 12.32 -5.08 -13.82
N GLU A 210 11.88 -5.22 -15.07
CA GLU A 210 11.09 -4.23 -15.78
C GLU A 210 9.83 -4.82 -16.40
N VAL A 211 8.81 -3.97 -16.54
CA VAL A 211 7.61 -4.24 -17.33
C VAL A 211 7.57 -3.24 -18.49
N ILE A 212 7.40 -3.74 -19.71
CA ILE A 212 7.18 -2.93 -20.90
C ILE A 212 5.68 -2.69 -21.01
N VAL A 213 5.27 -1.42 -21.06
CA VAL A 213 3.87 -0.98 -21.09
C VAL A 213 3.61 -0.17 -22.36
N SER A 214 2.54 -0.49 -23.08
CA SER A 214 2.14 0.18 -24.31
C SER A 214 0.61 0.30 -24.43
N CYS A 215 0.13 1.22 -25.25
CA CYS A 215 -1.29 1.36 -25.57
C CYS A 215 -1.46 1.88 -27.02
N PRO A 216 -0.97 1.12 -28.02
CA PRO A 216 -0.78 1.64 -29.38
C PRO A 216 -2.08 2.10 -30.06
N ASP A 217 -3.21 1.50 -29.70
CA ASP A 217 -4.51 1.83 -30.30
C ASP A 217 -5.10 3.18 -29.84
N LYS A 218 -4.58 3.76 -28.74
CA LYS A 218 -5.16 4.95 -28.12
C LYS A 218 -4.15 6.04 -27.78
N ILE A 219 -2.93 5.67 -27.40
CA ILE A 219 -1.91 6.60 -26.92
C ILE A 219 -0.57 6.31 -27.60
N SER A 220 -0.10 7.28 -28.39
CA SER A 220 1.21 7.21 -29.06
C SER A 220 2.37 7.77 -28.23
N ASP A 221 2.09 8.60 -27.21
CA ASP A 221 3.11 9.19 -26.32
C ASP A 221 2.63 9.15 -24.86
N ILE A 222 2.99 8.07 -24.18
CA ILE A 222 2.61 7.85 -22.77
C ILE A 222 3.31 8.88 -21.88
N LYS A 223 2.52 9.63 -21.10
CA LYS A 223 3.02 10.61 -20.11
C LYS A 223 2.87 10.10 -18.68
N HIS A 224 1.78 9.39 -18.42
CA HIS A 224 1.41 8.94 -17.08
C HIS A 224 1.06 7.46 -17.10
N VAL A 225 1.41 6.78 -16.00
CA VAL A 225 1.19 5.35 -15.80
C VAL A 225 0.64 5.14 -14.40
N ARG A 226 -0.38 4.30 -14.29
CA ARG A 226 -0.96 3.81 -13.05
C ARG A 226 -0.91 2.28 -13.05
N TYR A 227 -0.63 1.68 -11.90
CA TYR A 227 -0.74 0.23 -11.68
C TYR A 227 -1.64 -0.03 -10.48
N CYS A 228 -2.76 -0.71 -10.71
CA CYS A 228 -3.78 -1.05 -9.70
C CYS A 228 -4.24 0.15 -8.84
N PHE A 229 -4.17 1.36 -9.39
CA PHE A 229 -4.44 2.62 -8.68
C PHE A 229 -5.93 2.96 -8.71
N LYS A 230 -6.74 2.06 -8.14
CA LYS A 230 -8.21 2.17 -8.05
C LYS A 230 -8.71 1.76 -6.66
N ASN A 231 -9.99 1.92 -6.39
CA ASN A 231 -10.63 1.46 -5.17
C ASN A 231 -10.57 -0.06 -5.05
N PHE A 232 -10.81 -0.76 -6.17
CA PHE A 232 -10.69 -2.21 -6.24
C PHE A 232 -10.01 -2.61 -7.55
N SER A 233 -8.78 -3.11 -7.47
CA SER A 233 -8.06 -3.62 -8.64
C SER A 233 -7.03 -4.67 -8.22
N CYS A 234 -7.32 -5.93 -8.49
CA CYS A 234 -6.37 -7.02 -8.27
C CYS A 234 -5.43 -7.12 -9.48
N GLY A 235 -4.13 -6.89 -9.27
CA GLY A 235 -3.10 -7.12 -10.27
C GLY A 235 -2.49 -8.51 -10.16
N ASN A 236 -1.80 -8.94 -11.21
CA ASN A 236 -1.12 -10.24 -11.27
C ASN A 236 0.42 -10.15 -11.26
N LEU A 237 1.00 -8.93 -11.22
CA LEU A 237 2.44 -8.72 -11.18
C LEU A 237 2.99 -9.12 -9.79
N LYS A 238 3.97 -10.01 -9.78
CA LYS A 238 4.64 -10.48 -8.55
C LYS A 238 6.13 -10.60 -8.77
N ASN A 239 6.95 -10.54 -7.71
CA ASN A 239 8.32 -11.04 -7.80
C ASN A 239 8.36 -12.57 -7.78
N SER A 240 9.54 -13.15 -8.02
CA SER A 240 9.81 -14.59 -7.96
C SER A 240 9.57 -15.23 -6.58
N PHE A 241 9.41 -14.43 -5.52
CA PHE A 241 9.00 -14.90 -4.19
C PHE A 241 7.48 -14.96 -4.01
N GLY A 242 6.70 -14.56 -5.02
CA GLY A 242 5.24 -14.56 -4.99
C GLY A 242 4.62 -13.33 -4.31
N MET A 243 5.41 -12.30 -3.99
CA MET A 243 4.90 -11.06 -3.40
C MET A 243 4.37 -10.11 -4.49
N PRO A 244 3.16 -9.54 -4.32
CA PRO A 244 2.53 -8.67 -5.31
C PRO A 244 3.26 -7.33 -5.45
N ALA A 245 3.29 -6.77 -6.66
CA ALA A 245 3.76 -5.40 -6.85
C ALA A 245 2.85 -4.39 -6.11
N VAL A 246 3.48 -3.41 -5.47
CA VAL A 246 2.80 -2.32 -4.77
C VAL A 246 2.08 -1.43 -5.79
N PRO A 247 0.79 -1.12 -5.61
CA PRO A 247 0.07 -0.17 -6.45
C PRO A 247 0.74 1.21 -6.48
N PHE A 248 0.79 1.85 -7.64
CA PHE A 248 1.45 3.16 -7.79
C PHE A 248 0.84 3.99 -8.93
N ARG A 249 1.23 5.27 -8.96
CA ARG A 249 0.99 6.19 -10.08
C ARG A 249 2.23 7.05 -10.35
N THR A 250 2.37 7.53 -11.58
CA THR A 250 3.43 8.49 -11.97
C THR A 250 2.92 9.91 -12.17
N ASP A 251 1.60 10.11 -12.25
CA ASP A 251 0.98 11.43 -12.24
C ASP A 251 0.90 12.04 -10.82
N LYS A 252 0.56 13.32 -10.78
CA LYS A 252 0.28 14.06 -9.53
C LYS A 252 -1.08 14.75 -9.59
N PHE A 253 -2.03 14.20 -10.36
CA PHE A 253 -3.34 14.82 -10.51
C PHE A 253 -4.07 14.83 -9.17
N LYS A 254 -4.77 15.94 -8.92
CA LYS A 254 -5.73 16.05 -7.81
C LYS A 254 -7.04 15.45 -8.28
N GLU A 255 -7.63 14.60 -7.44
CA GLU A 255 -8.84 13.82 -7.70
C GLU A 255 -9.90 14.17 -6.65
#